data_AF-A0A6J7E824-F1
#
_entry.id   AF-A0A6J7E824-F1
#
_cell.length_a   1.000
_cell.length_b   1.000
_cell.length_c   1.000
_cell.angle_alpha   90.00
_cell.angle_beta   90.00
_cell.angle_gamma   90.00
#
_symmetry.space_group_name_H-M   'P 1'
#
loop_
_entity.id
_entity.type
_entity.pdbx_description
1 polymer ?
#
loop_
_entity_poly.entity_id
_entity_poly.type
_entity_poly.pdbx_seq_one_letter_code
_entity_poly.pdbx_strand_id
1 'polypeptide(L)' 'MKFTLDTKLGASMNVASADAAAGNPFAEAVFAAGGVASIFGVNDFVTITRQAEAPWEPIVAAVQAAAAAHL' A
#
# COMPACT_ATOMS: atom_id res chain seq x y z
N MET A 1 -2.32 -1.47 -9.59
CA MET A 1 -3.47 -0.54 -9.58
C MET A 1 -3.07 0.73 -8.85
N LYS A 2 -3.47 1.90 -9.36
CA LYS A 2 -3.21 3.20 -8.73
C LYS A 2 -4.41 3.59 -7.87
N PHE A 3 -4.14 4.06 -6.67
CA PHE A 3 -5.08 4.62 -5.72
C PHE A 3 -4.68 6.06 -5.45
N THR A 4 -5.62 6.99 -5.60
CA THR A 4 -5.43 8.37 -5.18
C THR A 4 -5.85 8.47 -3.73
N LEU A 5 -5.05 9.17 -2.93
CA LEU A 5 -5.28 9.45 -1.53
C LEU A 5 -5.81 10.87 -1.40
N ASP A 6 -6.72 11.09 -0.45
CA ASP A 6 -7.19 12.44 -0.10
C ASP A 6 -6.16 13.25 0.70
N THR A 7 -5.01 12.64 1.01
CA THR A 7 -3.94 13.21 1.83
C THR A 7 -2.59 13.02 1.13
N LYS A 8 -1.69 13.99 1.34
CA LYS A 8 -0.37 14.01 0.70
C LYS A 8 0.63 13.28 1.59
N LEU A 9 1.23 12.23 1.05
CA LEU A 9 2.38 11.55 1.62
C LEU A 9 3.54 12.55 1.78
N GLY A 10 4.10 12.60 2.99
CA GLY A 10 5.23 13.49 3.30
C GLY A 10 6.52 13.15 2.53
N ALA A 11 6.66 11.89 2.07
CA ALA A 11 7.77 11.43 1.24
C ALA A 11 7.31 10.33 0.28
N SER A 12 8.07 10.10 -0.79
CA SER A 12 7.87 8.91 -1.62
C SER A 12 8.31 7.66 -0.89
N MET A 13 7.55 6.57 -1.07
CA MET A 13 7.86 5.25 -0.54
C MET A 13 7.92 4.25 -1.71
N ASN A 14 8.94 3.41 -1.72
CA ASN A 14 9.03 2.29 -2.64
C ASN A 14 9.34 1.04 -1.82
N VAL A 15 8.35 0.17 -1.71
CA VAL A 15 8.40 -1.04 -0.91
C VAL A 15 8.22 -2.22 -1.83
N ALA A 16 9.32 -2.90 -2.14
CA ALA A 16 9.32 -4.04 -3.05
C ALA A 16 8.97 -5.38 -2.36
N SER A 17 8.84 -5.41 -1.03
CA SER A 17 8.59 -6.63 -0.25
C SER A 17 8.13 -6.28 1.17
N ALA A 18 7.49 -7.24 1.86
CA ALA A 18 7.03 -7.04 3.24
C ALA A 18 8.18 -6.69 4.21
N ASP A 19 9.39 -7.22 4.01
CA ASP A 19 10.57 -6.88 4.82
C ASP A 19 10.96 -5.41 4.67
N ALA A 20 10.90 -4.88 3.45
CA ALA A 20 11.14 -3.47 3.15
C ALA A 20 9.99 -2.55 3.62
N ALA A 21 8.85 -3.12 4.04
CA ALA A 21 7.74 -2.35 4.59
C ALA A 21 8.03 -1.90 6.03
N ALA A 22 8.98 -2.55 6.71
CA ALA A 22 9.32 -2.27 8.10
C ALA A 22 9.64 -0.78 8.33
N GLY A 23 8.89 -0.15 9.22
CA GLY A 23 9.01 1.29 9.51
C GLY A 23 8.05 2.17 8.71
N ASN A 24 7.18 1.58 7.90
CA ASN A 24 6.12 2.28 7.19
C ASN A 24 4.76 1.63 7.51
N PRO A 25 4.00 2.16 8.50
CA PRO A 25 2.82 1.47 9.02
C PRO A 25 1.74 1.27 7.95
N PHE A 26 1.64 2.19 6.98
CA PHE A 26 0.76 2.03 5.82
C PHE A 26 1.15 0.81 4.98
N ALA A 27 2.44 0.67 4.62
CA ALA A 27 2.89 -0.44 3.80
C ALA A 27 2.76 -1.77 4.57
N GLU A 28 3.11 -1.79 5.85
CA GLU A 28 2.97 -2.99 6.70
C GLU A 28 1.52 -3.49 6.74
N ALA A 29 0.56 -2.59 6.94
CA ALA A 29 -0.87 -2.93 6.94
C ALA A 29 -1.34 -3.47 5.57
N VAL A 30 -0.87 -2.90 4.47
CA VAL A 30 -1.23 -3.35 3.12
C VAL A 30 -0.59 -4.70 2.78
N PHE A 31 0.67 -4.94 3.17
CA PHE A 31 1.32 -6.24 3.01
C PHE A 31 0.67 -7.32 3.90
N ALA A 32 0.18 -6.95 5.09
CA ALA A 32 -0.52 -7.87 6.00
C ALA A 32 -1.84 -8.42 5.40
N ALA A 33 -2.44 -7.72 4.44
CA ALA A 33 -3.62 -8.19 3.71
C ALA A 33 -3.34 -9.42 2.82
N GLY A 34 -2.06 -9.67 2.51
CA GLY A 34 -1.63 -10.76 1.65
C GLY A 34 -1.86 -10.49 0.16
N GLY A 35 -1.01 -11.08 -0.68
CA GLY A 35 -1.15 -10.99 -2.13
C GLY A 35 -0.64 -9.68 -2.75
N VAL A 36 0.08 -8.85 -1.99
CA VAL A 36 0.77 -7.66 -2.50
C VAL A 36 2.22 -8.01 -2.84
N ALA A 37 2.63 -7.69 -4.06
CA ALA A 37 3.99 -7.87 -4.56
C ALA A 37 4.86 -6.63 -4.31
N SER A 38 4.33 -5.43 -4.54
CA SER A 38 5.06 -4.18 -4.31
C SER A 38 4.14 -2.99 -4.13
N ILE A 39 4.62 -1.96 -3.44
CA ILE A 39 3.89 -0.73 -3.12
C ILE A 39 4.77 0.46 -3.48
N PHE A 40 4.23 1.40 -4.25
CA PHE A 40 4.91 2.63 -4.61
C PHE A 40 4.02 3.83 -4.31
N GLY A 41 4.36 4.62 -3.29
CA GLY A 41 3.63 5.83 -2.92
C GLY A 41 4.43 7.08 -3.26
N VAL A 42 3.79 8.09 -3.83
CA VAL A 42 4.40 9.41 -4.05
C VAL A 42 3.32 10.49 -4.07
N ASN A 43 3.61 11.64 -3.44
CA ASN A 43 2.66 12.75 -3.29
C ASN A 43 1.29 12.26 -2.77
N ASP A 44 0.24 12.35 -3.57
CA ASP A 44 -1.14 12.03 -3.23
C ASP A 44 -1.61 10.68 -3.80
N PHE A 45 -0.72 9.80 -4.28
CA PHE A 45 -1.15 8.51 -4.80
C PHE A 45 -0.22 7.37 -4.44
N VAL A 46 -0.81 6.17 -4.38
CA VAL A 46 -0.10 4.91 -4.18
C VAL A 46 -0.43 3.95 -5.31
N THR A 47 0.58 3.23 -5.77
CA THR A 47 0.46 2.19 -6.77
C THR A 47 0.78 0.88 -6.08
N ILE A 48 -0.20 -0.01 -6.06
CA ILE A 48 -0.04 -1.36 -5.55
C ILE A 48 0.15 -2.29 -6.73
N THR A 49 1.12 -3.18 -6.62
CA THR A 49 1.27 -4.34 -7.49
C THR A 49 0.86 -5.55 -6.69
N ARG A 50 -0.13 -6.30 -7.15
CA ARG A 50 -0.53 -7.57 -6.54
C ARG A 50 0.20 -8.74 -7.17
N GLN A 51 0.22 -9.87 -6.48
CA GLN A 51 0.60 -11.15 -7.07
C GLN A 51 -0.46 -11.61 -8.06
N ALA A 52 -0.06 -12.41 -9.07
CA ALA A 52 -0.92 -12.77 -10.20
C ALA A 52 -2.25 -13.46 -9.78
N GLU A 53 -2.20 -14.23 -8.70
CA GLU A 53 -3.32 -15.05 -8.21
C GLU A 53 -4.12 -14.38 -7.07
N ALA A 54 -3.66 -13.23 -6.56
CA ALA A 54 -4.29 -12.57 -5.43
C ALA A 54 -5.52 -11.75 -5.84
N PRO A 55 -6.67 -11.81 -5.14
CA PRO A 55 -7.82 -10.95 -5.43
C PRO A 55 -7.56 -9.48 -5.06
N TRP A 56 -8.10 -8.55 -5.86
CA TRP A 56 -7.95 -7.10 -5.58
C TRP A 56 -8.81 -6.64 -4.40
N GLU A 57 -9.99 -7.23 -4.20
CA GLU A 57 -10.93 -6.83 -3.14
C GLU A 57 -10.31 -6.69 -1.74
N PRO A 58 -9.59 -7.69 -1.18
CA PRO A 58 -8.95 -7.55 0.13
C PRO A 58 -7.81 -6.52 0.12
N ILE A 59 -7.09 -6.38 -0.99
CA ILE A 59 -6.01 -5.40 -1.13
C ILE A 59 -6.57 -3.98 -1.10
N VAL A 60 -7.67 -3.72 -1.82
CA VAL A 60 -8.35 -2.42 -1.83
C VAL A 60 -8.85 -2.08 -0.43
N ALA A 61 -9.51 -3.02 0.25
CA ALA A 61 -10.00 -2.84 1.61
C ALA A 61 -8.86 -2.51 2.59
N ALA A 62 -7.73 -3.21 2.47
CA ALA A 62 -6.57 -2.96 3.30
C ALA A 62 -5.90 -1.61 3.02
N VAL A 63 -5.79 -1.21 1.75
CA VAL A 63 -5.28 0.12 1.37
C VAL A 63 -6.14 1.23 1.95
N GLN A 64 -7.47 1.10 1.86
CA GLN A 64 -8.40 2.08 2.43
C GLN A 64 -8.30 2.14 3.95
N ALA A 65 -8.27 0.98 4.62
CA ALA A 65 -8.12 0.91 6.08
C ALA A 65 -6.78 1.49 6.54
N ALA A 66 -5.68 1.15 5.85
CA ALA A 66 -4.35 1.66 6.15
C ALA A 66 -4.25 3.17 5.91
N ALA A 67 -4.84 3.68 4.83
CA ALA A 67 -4.90 5.11 4.55
C ALA A 67 -5.67 5.85 5.63
N ALA A 68 -6.84 5.35 6.04
CA ALA A 68 -7.66 5.96 7.09
C ALA A 68 -7.02 5.90 8.49
N ALA A 69 -6.16 4.92 8.76
CA ALA A 69 -5.53 4.73 10.06
C ALA A 69 -4.18 5.45 10.22
N HIS A 70 -3.44 5.65 9.12
CA HIS A 70 -2.04 6.06 9.18
C HIS A 70 -1.71 7.35 8.41
N LEU A 71 -2.66 7.94 7.68
CA LEU A 71 -2.47 9.16 6.88
C LEU A 71 -3.50 10.25 7.21
#